data_AF-A0A6H9RN97-F1
#
_entry.id   AF-A0A6H9RN97-F1
#
_cell.length_a   1.000
_cell.length_b   1.000
_cell.length_c   1.000
_cell.angle_alpha   90.00
_cell.angle_beta   90.00
_cell.angle_gamma   90.00
#
_symmetry.space_group_name_H-M   'P 1'
#
loop_
_entity.id
_entity.type
_entity.pdbx_description
1 polymer ?
#
loop_
_entity_poly.entity_id
_entity_poly.type
_entity_poly.pdbx_seq_one_letter_code
_entity_poly.pdbx_strand_id
1 'polypeptide(L)'
;MPVFFIQDAVKFPDFVHAVKPEPHNEIPTGGSAHDTFWDFVSLVPESAHMVIWAMSDRAIPKSLRAMQGFGVHTFRMINAEGKSSFVKFHWRPTVGTCSLVWDEAQKLAGKDTDYHRRDLWESIEMGDYPEWEFGVQIVAEEDEHKF
;
A
#
# COMPACT_ATOMS: atom_id res chain seq x y z
N MET A 1 -2.90 -1.25 0.01
CA MET A 1 -2.92 -2.38 0.97
C MET A 1 -3.42 -1.85 2.31
N PRO A 2 -4.27 -2.58 3.06
CA PRO A 2 -4.99 -2.04 4.22
C PRO A 2 -4.22 -2.07 5.55
N VAL A 3 -3.03 -2.67 5.57
CA VAL A 3 -2.19 -2.88 6.77
C VAL A 3 -0.77 -2.40 6.52
N PHE A 4 0.09 -2.49 7.53
CA PHE A 4 1.49 -2.09 7.45
C PHE A 4 2.43 -3.15 8.03
N PHE A 5 3.73 -3.03 7.76
CA PHE A 5 4.76 -4.02 8.13
C PHE A 5 5.10 -4.04 9.62
N ILE A 6 4.83 -2.96 10.34
CA ILE A 6 5.21 -2.77 11.74
C ILE A 6 4.05 -2.19 12.53
N GLN A 7 4.04 -2.45 13.83
CA GLN A 7 3.00 -1.98 14.75
C GLN A 7 3.37 -0.66 15.43
N ASP A 8 4.66 -0.46 15.73
CA ASP A 8 5.18 0.74 16.38
C ASP A 8 6.08 1.54 15.43
N ALA A 9 5.90 2.86 15.40
CA ALA A 9 6.66 3.77 14.56
C ALA A 9 8.17 3.78 14.88
N VAL A 10 8.57 3.41 16.10
CA VAL A 10 9.99 3.33 16.49
C VAL A 10 10.79 2.35 15.62
N LYS A 11 10.15 1.30 15.09
CA LYS A 11 10.76 0.30 14.20
C LYS A 11 10.82 0.75 12.73
N PHE A 12 10.29 1.92 12.39
CA PHE A 12 10.24 2.40 11.01
C PHE A 12 11.64 2.53 10.38
N PRO A 13 12.67 3.07 11.07
CA PRO A 13 14.03 3.08 10.53
C PRO A 13 14.56 1.67 10.27
N ASP A 14 14.34 0.72 11.19
CA ASP A 14 14.82 -0.66 11.04
C ASP A 14 14.21 -1.33 9.80
N PHE A 15 12.88 -1.24 9.66
CA PHE A 15 12.15 -1.78 8.50
C PHE A 15 12.61 -1.11 7.19
N VAL A 16 12.72 0.22 7.17
CA VAL A 16 13.10 0.96 5.96
C VAL A 16 14.55 0.66 5.58
N HIS A 17 15.47 0.56 6.54
CA HIS A 17 16.84 0.15 6.27
C HIS A 17 16.91 -1.27 5.73
N ALA A 18 16.08 -2.19 6.25
CA ALA A 18 16.06 -3.58 5.82
C ALA A 18 15.59 -3.78 4.37
N VAL A 19 14.59 -3.00 3.91
CA VAL A 19 14.04 -3.10 2.54
C VAL A 19 14.75 -2.21 1.50
N LYS A 20 15.56 -1.26 1.96
CA LYS A 20 16.35 -0.38 1.09
C LYS A 20 17.60 -1.12 0.59
N PRO A 21 18.27 -0.58 -0.46
CA PRO A 21 19.53 -1.16 -0.92
C PRO A 21 20.54 -1.29 0.22
N GLU A 22 21.30 -2.38 0.24
CA GLU A 22 22.20 -2.67 1.34
C GLU A 22 23.30 -1.61 1.45
N PRO A 23 23.67 -1.17 2.67
CA PRO A 23 24.44 0.05 2.87
C PRO A 23 25.88 -0.04 2.36
N HIS A 24 26.40 -1.25 2.16
CA HIS A 24 27.79 -1.46 1.76
C HIS A 24 28.01 -1.31 0.25
N ASN A 25 26.97 -1.47 -0.57
CA ASN A 25 27.07 -1.44 -2.04
C ASN A 25 25.89 -0.77 -2.77
N GLU A 26 24.85 -0.35 -2.04
CA GLU A 26 23.63 0.28 -2.59
C GLU A 26 22.84 -0.63 -3.57
N ILE A 27 22.85 -1.95 -3.34
CA ILE A 27 22.13 -2.93 -4.17
C ILE A 27 21.14 -3.74 -3.29
N PRO A 28 19.92 -4.08 -3.77
CA PRO A 28 19.32 -3.72 -5.06
C PRO A 28 18.46 -2.45 -5.00
N THR A 29 18.30 -1.76 -6.14
CA THR A 29 17.33 -0.65 -6.27
C THR A 29 15.94 -1.19 -6.60
N GLY A 30 14.92 -0.72 -5.86
CA GLY A 30 13.51 -0.94 -6.22
C GLY A 30 13.02 -2.39 -6.09
N GLY A 31 13.71 -3.24 -5.33
CA GLY A 31 13.30 -4.61 -5.10
C GLY A 31 13.54 -5.02 -3.65
N SER A 32 12.62 -5.81 -3.09
CA SER A 32 12.75 -6.41 -1.75
C SER A 32 13.32 -7.84 -1.79
N ALA A 33 13.79 -8.29 -2.95
CA ALA A 33 14.34 -9.64 -3.16
C ALA A 33 15.84 -9.68 -2.79
N HIS A 34 16.15 -9.45 -1.51
CA HIS A 34 17.51 -9.49 -0.97
C HIS A 34 17.51 -9.84 0.51
N ASP A 35 18.69 -10.15 1.04
CA ASP A 35 18.90 -10.81 2.34
C ASP A 35 18.36 -9.99 3.50
N THR A 36 18.69 -8.70 3.58
CA THR A 36 18.30 -7.86 4.74
C THR A 36 16.79 -7.71 4.90
N PHE A 37 16.03 -7.68 3.79
CA PHE A 37 14.57 -7.60 3.85
C PHE A 37 13.98 -8.88 4.44
N TRP A 38 14.42 -10.04 3.93
CA TRP A 38 13.88 -11.32 4.38
C TRP A 38 14.38 -11.73 5.76
N ASP A 39 15.57 -11.27 6.17
CA ASP A 39 16.05 -11.38 7.55
C ASP A 39 15.09 -10.66 8.52
N PHE A 40 14.79 -9.37 8.26
CA PHE A 40 13.83 -8.60 9.04
C PHE A 40 12.47 -9.30 9.12
N VAL A 41 11.92 -9.73 7.97
CA VAL A 41 10.61 -10.41 7.92
C VAL A 41 10.61 -11.70 8.76
N SER A 42 11.70 -12.46 8.73
CA SER A 42 11.80 -13.72 9.49
C SER A 42 11.87 -13.52 11.01
N LEU A 43 12.43 -12.40 11.47
CA LEU A 43 12.62 -12.08 12.89
C LEU A 43 11.51 -11.18 13.47
N VAL A 44 10.74 -10.51 12.61
CA VAL A 44 9.69 -9.55 12.98
C VAL A 44 8.35 -10.05 12.42
N PRO A 45 7.70 -11.05 13.06
CA PRO A 45 6.53 -11.73 12.53
C PRO A 45 5.28 -10.85 12.41
N GLU A 46 5.21 -9.71 13.09
CA GLU A 46 4.16 -8.69 12.87
C GLU A 46 4.09 -8.21 11.41
N SER A 47 5.20 -8.34 10.66
CA SER A 47 5.28 -8.00 9.23
C SER A 47 4.58 -8.99 8.30
N ALA A 48 4.31 -10.22 8.76
CA ALA A 48 3.86 -11.33 7.92
C ALA A 48 2.58 -11.00 7.14
N HIS A 49 1.61 -10.32 7.76
CA HIS A 49 0.37 -9.95 7.08
C HIS A 49 0.64 -9.01 5.90
N MET A 50 1.47 -7.98 6.09
CA MET A 50 1.78 -7.04 5.02
C MET A 50 2.64 -7.67 3.92
N VAL A 51 3.54 -8.59 4.26
CA VAL A 51 4.33 -9.35 3.28
C VAL A 51 3.43 -10.18 2.37
N ILE A 52 2.37 -10.81 2.88
CA ILE A 52 1.41 -11.55 2.04
C ILE A 52 0.75 -10.62 1.01
N TRP A 53 0.39 -9.40 1.40
CA TRP A 53 -0.12 -8.40 0.44
C TRP A 53 0.94 -8.01 -0.58
N ALA A 54 2.18 -7.76 -0.14
CA ALA A 54 3.29 -7.38 -1.01
C ALA A 54 3.69 -8.47 -2.01
N MET A 55 3.51 -9.75 -1.66
CA MET A 55 3.77 -10.90 -2.53
C MET A 55 2.58 -11.25 -3.43
N SER A 56 1.44 -10.59 -3.27
CA SER A 56 0.30 -10.71 -4.19
C SER A 56 0.39 -9.70 -5.33
N ASP A 57 -0.43 -9.89 -6.36
CA ASP A 57 -0.50 -8.97 -7.51
C ASP A 57 -0.90 -7.52 -7.11
N ARG A 58 -1.36 -7.29 -5.87
CA ARG A 58 -1.63 -5.95 -5.33
C ARG A 58 -0.40 -5.04 -5.32
N ALA A 59 0.82 -5.60 -5.29
CA ALA A 59 2.06 -4.84 -5.31
C ALA A 59 2.54 -4.46 -6.72
N ILE A 60 1.91 -5.01 -7.77
CA ILE A 60 2.22 -4.76 -9.18
C ILE A 60 0.97 -4.29 -9.93
N PRO A 61 0.38 -3.14 -9.57
CA PRO A 61 -0.87 -2.67 -10.18
C PRO A 61 -0.69 -2.38 -11.68
N LYS A 62 -1.75 -2.64 -12.47
CA LYS A 62 -1.75 -2.35 -13.91
C LYS A 62 -1.75 -0.85 -14.19
N SER A 63 -2.37 -0.07 -13.32
CA SER A 63 -2.46 1.38 -13.41
C SER A 63 -2.64 1.94 -12.00
N LEU A 64 -2.16 3.17 -11.76
CA LEU A 64 -2.46 3.88 -10.52
C LEU A 64 -3.96 4.10 -10.35
N ARG A 65 -4.73 4.15 -11.44
CA ARG A 65 -6.19 4.32 -11.46
C ARG A 65 -6.92 3.06 -11.02
N ALA A 66 -6.29 1.89 -11.14
CA ALA A 66 -6.89 0.58 -10.89
C ALA A 66 -6.44 -0.04 -9.54
N MET A 67 -6.09 0.79 -8.55
CA MET A 67 -5.73 0.34 -7.20
C MET A 67 -6.60 0.98 -6.13
N GLN A 68 -6.86 0.22 -5.07
CA GLN A 68 -7.52 0.73 -3.87
C GLN A 68 -6.54 1.53 -2.99
N GLY A 69 -7.06 2.59 -2.38
CA GLY A 69 -6.39 3.33 -1.30
C GLY A 69 -6.98 2.97 0.06
N PHE A 70 -6.17 3.04 1.11
CA PHE A 70 -6.57 2.76 2.49
C PHE A 70 -5.87 3.74 3.43
N GLY A 71 -6.59 4.21 4.45
CA GLY A 71 -6.00 5.05 5.50
C GLY A 71 -5.10 4.30 6.48
N VAL A 72 -5.10 2.95 6.43
CA VAL A 72 -4.35 2.02 7.28
C VAL A 72 -4.72 2.10 8.77
N HIS A 73 -4.52 3.24 9.41
CA HIS A 73 -4.81 3.46 10.83
C HIS A 73 -6.30 3.60 11.11
N THR A 74 -6.67 3.33 12.37
CA THR A 74 -7.99 3.70 12.90
C THR A 74 -7.92 5.15 13.35
N PHE A 75 -8.84 5.98 12.85
CA PHE A 75 -9.00 7.38 13.24
C PHE A 75 -10.28 7.57 14.04
N ARG A 76 -10.55 8.80 14.49
CA ARG A 76 -11.84 9.19 15.09
C ARG A 76 -12.54 10.21 14.20
N MET A 77 -13.86 10.04 14.05
CA MET A 77 -14.76 11.12 13.64
C MET A 77 -15.56 11.58 14.85
N ILE A 78 -15.68 12.90 15.01
CA ILE A 78 -16.39 13.52 16.13
C ILE A 78 -17.54 14.33 15.56
N ASN A 79 -18.77 14.02 15.97
CA ASN A 79 -19.96 14.75 15.51
C ASN A 79 -20.15 16.08 16.30
N ALA A 80 -21.17 16.85 15.95
CA ALA A 80 -21.47 18.13 16.60
C ALA A 80 -21.82 18.03 18.10
N GLU A 81 -22.18 16.84 18.58
CA GLU A 81 -22.50 16.54 19.99
C GLU A 81 -21.27 16.05 20.78
N GLY A 82 -20.10 15.95 20.14
CA GLY A 82 -18.89 15.41 20.75
C GLY A 82 -18.82 13.88 20.78
N LYS A 83 -19.77 13.17 20.17
CA LYS A 83 -19.74 11.70 20.09
C LYS A 83 -18.65 11.25 19.11
N SER A 84 -17.77 10.37 19.59
CA SER A 84 -16.67 9.77 18.84
C SER A 84 -17.10 8.45 18.18
N SER A 85 -16.56 8.17 16.99
CA SER A 85 -16.63 6.84 16.36
C SER A 85 -15.30 6.51 15.71
N PHE A 86 -14.87 5.25 15.83
CA PHE A 86 -13.67 4.77 15.17
C PHE A 86 -13.91 4.60 13.68
N VAL A 87 -12.96 5.04 12.86
CA VAL A 87 -13.09 4.98 11.40
C VAL A 87 -11.85 4.45 10.69
N LYS A 88 -12.07 3.71 9.59
CA LYS A 88 -11.06 3.41 8.57
C LYS A 88 -11.47 4.03 7.25
N PHE A 89 -10.52 4.68 6.57
CA PHE A 89 -10.75 5.29 5.26
C PHE A 89 -10.42 4.34 4.11
N HIS A 90 -11.24 4.36 3.07
CA HIS A 90 -11.13 3.53 1.88
C HIS A 90 -11.31 4.38 0.62
N TRP A 91 -10.53 4.07 -0.41
CA TRP A 91 -10.69 4.60 -1.75
C TRP A 91 -10.87 3.43 -2.71
N ARG A 92 -12.02 3.36 -3.37
CA ARG A 92 -12.34 2.28 -4.31
C ARG A 92 -12.30 2.82 -5.73
N PRO A 93 -11.42 2.30 -6.60
CA PRO A 93 -11.35 2.78 -7.98
C PRO A 93 -12.63 2.43 -8.73
N THR A 94 -13.22 3.42 -9.41
CA THR A 94 -14.46 3.19 -10.20
C THR A 94 -14.22 2.28 -11.40
N VAL A 95 -13.00 2.29 -11.93
CA VAL A 95 -12.52 1.41 -13.02
C VAL A 95 -12.23 -0.04 -12.56
N GLY A 96 -12.42 -0.34 -11.28
CA GLY A 96 -12.11 -1.63 -10.69
C GLY A 96 -10.63 -1.83 -10.37
N THR A 97 -10.28 -3.01 -9.84
CA THR A 97 -8.90 -3.36 -9.49
C THR A 97 -8.26 -4.29 -10.51
N CYS A 98 -7.09 -3.93 -11.00
CA CYS A 98 -6.37 -4.73 -11.99
C CYS A 98 -4.84 -4.64 -11.76
N SER A 99 -4.17 -5.77 -11.96
CA SER A 99 -2.74 -5.93 -11.73
C SER A 99 -2.05 -6.55 -12.95
N LEU A 100 -0.73 -6.34 -13.01
CA LEU A 100 0.16 -7.04 -13.92
C LEU A 100 0.44 -8.45 -13.40
N VAL A 101 1.02 -9.29 -14.25
CA VAL A 101 1.76 -10.48 -13.83
C VAL A 101 3.25 -10.15 -13.68
N TRP A 102 3.97 -10.89 -12.84
CA TRP A 102 5.36 -10.55 -12.48
C TRP A 102 6.32 -10.42 -13.68
N ASP A 103 6.27 -11.35 -14.64
CA ASP A 103 7.12 -11.30 -15.84
C ASP A 103 6.85 -10.05 -16.71
N GLU A 104 5.58 -9.63 -16.82
CA GLU A 104 5.21 -8.39 -17.51
C GLU A 104 5.74 -7.18 -16.74
N ALA A 105 5.51 -7.13 -15.42
CA ALA A 105 5.95 -6.01 -14.57
C ALA A 105 7.47 -5.81 -14.60
N GLN A 106 8.24 -6.89 -14.53
CA GLN A 106 9.70 -6.83 -14.56
C GLN A 106 10.23 -6.34 -15.91
N LYS A 107 9.65 -6.83 -17.02
CA LYS A 107 10.02 -6.35 -18.37
C LYS A 107 9.65 -4.88 -18.55
N LEU A 108 8.48 -4.49 -18.08
CA LEU A 108 7.97 -3.13 -18.19
C LEU A 108 8.85 -2.12 -17.44
N ALA A 109 9.35 -2.49 -16.25
CA ALA A 109 10.27 -1.66 -15.48
C ALA A 109 11.57 -1.30 -16.23
N GLY A 110 11.98 -2.09 -17.23
CA GLY A 110 13.09 -1.75 -18.12
C GLY A 110 12.69 -1.11 -19.45
N LYS A 111 11.46 -1.38 -19.93
CA LYS A 111 10.97 -0.88 -21.23
C LYS A 111 10.34 0.51 -21.15
N ASP A 112 9.66 0.82 -20.06
CA ASP A 112 9.10 2.13 -19.77
C ASP A 112 9.08 2.34 -18.24
N THR A 113 10.15 2.93 -17.71
CA THR A 113 10.28 3.27 -16.28
C THR A 113 9.22 4.26 -15.82
N ASP A 114 8.57 4.96 -16.75
CA ASP A 114 7.54 5.97 -16.50
C ASP A 114 6.13 5.46 -16.80
N TYR A 115 5.93 4.14 -17.04
CA TYR A 115 4.65 3.56 -17.48
C TYR A 115 3.44 4.07 -16.69
N HIS A 116 3.47 3.98 -15.36
CA HIS A 116 2.37 4.44 -14.51
C HIS A 116 2.18 5.96 -14.53
N ARG A 117 3.29 6.72 -14.64
CA ARG A 117 3.25 8.19 -14.74
C ARG A 117 2.63 8.62 -16.07
N ARG A 118 3.00 7.93 -17.15
CA ARG A 118 2.47 8.14 -18.50
C ARG A 118 0.98 7.79 -18.57
N ASP A 119 0.59 6.60 -18.12
CA ASP A 119 -0.82 6.16 -18.11
C ASP A 119 -1.72 7.18 -17.39
N LEU A 120 -1.32 7.65 -16.20
CA LEU A 120 -2.10 8.63 -15.46
C LEU A 120 -2.22 9.97 -16.20
N TRP A 121 -1.09 10.48 -16.72
CA TRP A 121 -1.05 11.75 -17.44
C TRP A 121 -1.92 11.69 -18.70
N GLU A 122 -1.73 10.67 -19.55
CA GLU A 122 -2.46 10.50 -20.80
C GLU A 122 -3.95 10.30 -20.57
N SER A 123 -4.35 9.57 -19.52
CA SER A 123 -5.76 9.39 -19.18
C SER A 123 -6.43 10.74 -18.87
N ILE A 124 -5.77 11.61 -18.10
CA ILE A 124 -6.27 12.95 -17.79
C ILE A 124 -6.36 13.82 -19.05
N GLU A 125 -5.34 13.81 -19.90
CA GLU A 125 -5.32 14.56 -21.16
C GLU A 125 -6.43 14.10 -22.14
N MET A 126 -6.79 12.82 -22.11
CA MET A 126 -7.88 12.26 -22.92
C MET A 126 -9.28 12.46 -22.32
N GLY A 127 -9.40 13.05 -21.14
CA GLY A 127 -10.66 13.22 -20.43
C GLY A 127 -11.18 11.94 -19.74
N ASP A 128 -10.36 10.89 -19.66
CA ASP A 128 -10.61 9.68 -18.86
C ASP A 128 -10.15 9.92 -17.41
N TYR A 129 -10.87 10.81 -16.71
CA TYR A 129 -10.47 11.26 -15.39
C TYR A 129 -10.49 10.12 -14.37
N PRO A 130 -9.42 9.96 -13.58
CA PRO A 130 -9.36 8.90 -12.60
C PRO A 130 -10.26 9.23 -11.40
N GLU A 131 -11.15 8.31 -11.05
CA GLU A 131 -12.12 8.49 -9.99
C GLU A 131 -12.05 7.36 -8.95
N TRP A 132 -12.26 7.74 -7.69
CA TRP A 132 -12.37 6.81 -6.59
C TRP A 132 -13.55 7.17 -5.70
N GLU A 133 -14.33 6.16 -5.31
CA GLU A 133 -15.33 6.29 -4.27
C GLU A 133 -14.64 6.33 -2.90
N PHE A 134 -14.88 7.40 -2.15
CA PHE A 134 -14.47 7.51 -0.75
C PHE A 134 -15.46 6.77 0.16
N GLY A 135 -14.96 5.77 0.87
CA GLY A 135 -15.72 4.97 1.82
C GLY A 135 -15.17 5.06 3.24
N VAL A 136 -16.06 4.93 4.22
CA VAL A 136 -15.72 4.95 5.64
C VAL A 136 -16.29 3.70 6.29
N GLN A 137 -15.44 2.88 6.91
CA GLN A 137 -15.89 1.86 7.86
C GLN A 137 -16.00 2.53 9.23
N ILE A 138 -17.12 2.33 9.93
CA ILE A 138 -17.42 2.98 11.20
C ILE A 138 -17.65 1.90 12.25
N VAL A 139 -16.99 2.02 13.40
CA VAL A 139 -17.18 1.18 14.58
C VAL A 139 -17.51 2.10 15.75
N ALA A 140 -18.56 1.76 16.51
CA ALA A 140 -18.94 2.52 17.69
C ALA A 140 -17.87 2.40 18.78
N GLU A 141 -17.74 3.40 19.65
CA GLU A 141 -16.68 3.37 20.68
C GLU A 141 -16.89 2.22 21.68
N GLU A 142 -18.14 1.88 22.00
CA GLU A 142 -18.50 0.73 22.83
C GLU A 142 -18.12 -0.65 22.24
N ASP A 143 -17.75 -0.70 20.96
CA ASP A 143 -17.40 -1.93 20.24
C ASP A 143 -15.88 -2.16 20.16
N GLU A 144 -15.05 -1.32 20.81
CA GLU A 144 -13.58 -1.32 20.70
C GLU A 144 -12.92 -2.70 20.86
N HIS A 145 -13.43 -3.51 21.80
CA HIS A 145 -12.83 -4.80 22.17
C HIS A 145 -13.66 -6.02 21.73
N LYS A 146 -14.54 -5.85 20.74
CA LYS A 146 -15.39 -6.94 20.22
C LYS A 146 -14.71 -7.81 19.15
N PHE A 147 -13.47 -7.49 18.74
CA PHE A 147 -12.73 -8.14 17.65
C PHE A 147 -11.28 -8.43 18.03
#